data_AF-A0A645DLL7-F1
#
_entry.id   AF-A0A645DLL7-F1
#
_cell.length_a   1.000
_cell.length_b   1.000
_cell.length_c   1.000
_cell.angle_alpha   90.00
_cell.angle_beta   90.00
_cell.angle_gamma   90.00
#
_symmetry.space_group_name_H-M   'P 1'
#
loop_
_entity.id
_entity.type
_entity.pdbx_description
1 polymer ?
#
loop_
_entity_poly.entity_id
_entity_poly.type
_entity_poly.pdbx_seq_one_letter_code
_entity_poly.pdbx_strand_id
1 'polypeptide(L)'
;MAFDSEGMIEELARKMYIAYRTNKNFVYLNFRSDRILLDVALTIDVVTSVDKSKIRDMRGVGHHGAGFTRYELSSIDELDEATALIRESYEQTR
;
A
#
# COMPACT_ATOMS: atom_id res chain seq x y z
N MET A 1 16.56 16.21 -3.55
CA MET A 1 16.73 14.80 -3.99
C MET A 1 15.48 14.46 -4.76
N ALA A 2 15.56 14.51 -6.09
CA ALA A 2 14.44 14.35 -6.99
C ALA A 2 14.45 12.90 -7.50
N PHE A 3 13.34 12.18 -7.33
CA PHE A 3 13.12 10.90 -7.97
C PHE A 3 12.03 11.07 -9.03
N ASP A 4 12.54 11.13 -10.27
CA ASP A 4 11.94 10.76 -11.56
C ASP A 4 10.81 11.61 -12.18
N SER A 5 10.94 11.76 -13.49
CA SER A 5 10.27 12.69 -14.39
C SER A 5 9.27 12.01 -15.32
N GLU A 6 8.49 11.03 -14.83
CA GLU A 6 7.51 10.32 -15.67
C GLU A 6 6.16 9.99 -15.01
N GLY A 7 5.87 10.65 -13.88
CA GLY A 7 4.58 10.59 -13.21
C GLY A 7 4.78 11.02 -11.78
N MET A 8 4.41 12.26 -11.47
CA MET A 8 4.63 12.83 -10.14
C MET A 8 3.87 11.96 -9.11
N ILE A 9 4.61 11.22 -8.29
CA ILE A 9 4.03 10.57 -7.13
C ILE A 9 3.75 11.68 -6.11
N GLU A 10 2.49 11.83 -5.73
CA GLU A 10 2.07 12.75 -4.69
C GLU A 10 1.97 12.01 -3.36
N GLU A 11 2.50 12.65 -2.31
CA GLU A 11 2.30 12.25 -0.92
C GLU A 11 1.20 13.11 -0.29
N LEU A 12 0.16 12.46 0.23
CA LEU A 12 -0.96 13.11 0.91
C LEU A 12 -0.98 12.70 2.38
N ALA A 13 -0.29 13.48 3.22
CA ALA A 13 -0.33 13.29 4.68
C ALA A 13 -1.70 13.68 5.25
N ARG A 14 -2.36 12.74 5.93
CA ARG A 14 -3.62 12.93 6.67
C ARG A 14 -3.41 12.62 8.15
N LYS A 15 -4.37 13.01 8.98
CA LYS A 15 -4.29 12.81 10.44
C LYS A 15 -4.04 11.35 10.86
N MET A 16 -4.57 10.38 10.11
CA MET A 16 -4.49 8.95 10.47
C MET A 16 -3.65 8.11 9.52
N TYR A 17 -3.25 8.63 8.37
CA TYR A 17 -2.54 7.86 7.35
C TYR A 17 -1.78 8.79 6.40
N ILE A 18 -0.83 8.22 5.67
CA ILE A 18 -0.21 8.86 4.50
C ILE A 18 -0.68 8.07 3.27
N ALA A 19 -1.21 8.75 2.26
CA ALA A 19 -1.53 8.13 0.99
C ALA A 19 -0.48 8.51 -0.06
N TYR A 20 -0.05 7.53 -0.86
CA TYR A 20 0.74 7.78 -2.06
C TYR A 20 -0.11 7.52 -3.30
N ARG A 21 -0.02 8.43 -4.27
CA ARG A 21 -0.83 8.40 -5.48
C ARG A 21 -0.07 8.90 -6.70
N THR A 22 -0.52 8.45 -7.86
CA THR A 22 -0.32 9.16 -9.14
C THR A 22 -1.63 9.90 -9.45
N ASN A 23 -2.35 9.47 -10.49
CA ASN A 23 -3.74 9.84 -10.73
C ASN A 23 -4.70 9.19 -9.73
N LYS A 24 -4.34 8.01 -9.22
CA LYS A 24 -5.11 7.21 -8.25
C LYS A 24 -4.23 6.85 -7.05
N ASN A 25 -4.84 6.70 -5.88
CA ASN A 25 -4.13 6.19 -4.70
C ASN A 25 -3.73 4.74 -4.96
N PHE A 26 -2.49 4.40 -4.66
CA PHE A 26 -1.98 3.04 -4.79
C PHE A 26 -1.60 2.42 -3.45
N VAL A 27 -1.28 3.22 -2.43
CA VAL A 27 -1.10 2.72 -1.06
C VAL A 27 -1.51 3.75 -0.02
N TYR A 28 -2.03 3.26 1.10
CA TYR A 28 -2.25 4.00 2.33
C TYR A 28 -1.41 3.38 3.45
N LEU A 29 -0.60 4.20 4.11
CA LEU A 29 0.21 3.82 5.25
C LEU A 29 -0.47 4.31 6.54
N ASN A 30 -0.87 3.38 7.39
CA ASN A 30 -1.41 3.68 8.71
C ASN A 30 -0.40 3.26 9.79
N PHE A 31 0.19 4.24 10.47
CA PHE A 31 1.17 3.99 11.51
C PHE A 31 0.46 3.66 12.83
N ARG A 32 0.74 2.46 13.36
CA ARG A 32 0.34 2.03 14.70
C ARG A 32 1.55 2.12 15.63
N SER A 33 1.32 1.90 16.92
CA SER A 33 2.38 1.94 17.93
C SER A 33 3.45 0.87 17.74
N ASP A 34 3.10 -0.25 17.10
CA ASP A 34 3.93 -1.46 17.00
C ASP A 34 4.14 -1.95 15.56
N ARG A 35 3.44 -1.39 14.58
CA ARG A 35 3.47 -1.84 13.18
C ARG A 35 2.98 -0.76 12.22
N ILE A 36 3.16 -1.00 10.92
CA ILE A 36 2.58 -0.19 9.84
C ILE A 36 1.56 -1.06 9.10
N LEU A 37 0.35 -0.53 8.90
CA LEU A 37 -0.64 -1.16 8.03
C LEU A 37 -0.50 -0.56 6.62
N LEU A 38 -0.27 -1.42 5.64
CA LEU A 38 -0.19 -1.06 4.23
C LEU A 38 -1.48 -1.51 3.55
N ASP A 39 -2.35 -0.58 3.19
CA ASP A 39 -3.54 -0.87 2.41
C ASP A 39 -3.28 -0.51 0.95
N VAL A 40 -3.19 -1.51 0.07
CA VAL A 40 -2.93 -1.32 -1.36
C VAL A 40 -4.20 -1.35 -2.20
N ALA A 41 -4.19 -0.65 -3.33
CA ALA A 41 -5.32 -0.56 -4.25
C ALA A 41 -5.49 -1.80 -5.16
N LEU A 42 -5.00 -2.96 -4.73
CA LEU A 42 -5.14 -4.25 -5.40
C LEU A 42 -6.06 -5.17 -4.62
N THR A 43 -6.92 -5.92 -5.31
CA THR A 43 -7.69 -7.00 -4.69
C THR A 43 -6.79 -8.15 -4.34
N ILE A 44 -7.17 -8.89 -3.28
CA ILE A 44 -6.36 -10.01 -2.79
C ILE A 44 -6.06 -11.03 -3.88
N ASP A 45 -6.97 -11.21 -4.84
CA ASP A 45 -6.84 -12.17 -5.93
C ASP A 45 -5.70 -11.84 -6.89
N VAL A 46 -5.41 -10.54 -7.09
CA VAL A 46 -4.44 -10.03 -8.08
C VAL A 46 -3.02 -9.94 -7.53
N VAL A 47 -2.85 -9.86 -6.20
CA VAL A 47 -1.53 -9.71 -5.57
C VAL A 47 -0.63 -10.93 -5.80
N THR A 48 0.57 -10.75 -6.31
CA THR A 48 1.53 -11.84 -6.58
C THR A 48 2.85 -11.68 -5.83
N SER A 49 3.14 -10.48 -5.33
CA SER A 49 4.40 -10.12 -4.68
C SER A 49 4.59 -10.72 -3.28
N VAL A 50 3.52 -11.17 -2.61
CA VAL A 50 3.54 -11.68 -1.24
C VAL A 50 2.63 -12.90 -1.08
N ASP A 51 2.93 -13.75 -0.09
CA ASP A 51 2.10 -14.90 0.25
C ASP A 51 0.69 -14.44 0.68
N LYS A 52 -0.35 -15.08 0.12
CA LYS A 52 -1.75 -14.76 0.42
C LYS A 52 -2.09 -14.91 1.91
N SER A 53 -1.38 -15.76 2.64
CA SER A 53 -1.54 -15.93 4.10
C SER A 53 -1.04 -14.75 4.92
N LYS A 54 -0.18 -13.89 4.35
CA LYS A 54 0.35 -12.68 4.99
C LYS A 54 -0.47 -11.42 4.71
N ILE A 55 -1.50 -11.53 3.88
CA ILE A 55 -2.36 -10.42 3.50
C ILE A 55 -3.81 -10.67 3.88
N ARG A 56 -4.53 -9.59 4.10
CA ARG A 56 -5.94 -9.62 4.49
C ARG A 56 -6.80 -8.97 3.42
N ASP A 57 -7.91 -9.63 3.08
CA ASP A 57 -8.95 -9.05 2.23
C ASP A 57 -9.69 -7.93 2.98
N MET A 58 -9.71 -6.75 2.38
CA MET A 58 -10.29 -5.52 2.93
C MET A 58 -11.51 -5.02 2.14
N ARG A 59 -11.96 -5.73 1.09
CA ARG A 59 -13.09 -5.30 0.22
C ARG A 59 -14.39 -5.02 0.98
N GLY A 60 -14.63 -5.71 2.10
CA GLY A 60 -15.84 -5.56 2.94
C GLY A 60 -15.68 -4.63 4.16
N VAL A 61 -14.50 -4.05 4.38
CA VAL A 61 -14.19 -3.32 5.64
C VAL A 61 -14.48 -1.81 5.52
N GLY A 62 -14.49 -1.26 4.30
CA GLY A 62 -14.87 0.14 4.06
C GLY A 62 -13.81 1.16 4.47
N HIS A 63 -12.66 1.16 3.78
CA HIS A 63 -11.62 2.19 3.94
C HIS A 63 -11.49 3.06 2.68
N HIS A 64 -11.61 4.38 2.85
CA HIS A 64 -11.13 5.50 2.00
C HIS A 64 -11.18 5.39 0.45
N GLY A 65 -12.00 4.51 -0.12
CA GLY A 65 -12.24 4.39 -1.56
C GLY A 65 -11.19 3.59 -2.36
N ALA A 66 -10.04 3.26 -1.77
CA ALA A 66 -9.04 2.33 -2.32
C ALA A 66 -8.25 1.72 -1.15
N GLY A 67 -7.80 0.46 -1.29
CA GLY A 67 -7.27 -0.33 -0.17
C GLY A 67 -8.02 -1.66 -0.03
N PHE A 68 -7.91 -2.54 -1.02
CA PHE A 68 -8.64 -3.81 -1.04
C PHE A 68 -7.85 -4.96 -0.38
N THR A 69 -6.55 -4.77 -0.19
CA THR A 69 -5.66 -5.74 0.46
C THR A 69 -4.80 -5.03 1.49
N ARG A 70 -4.68 -5.62 2.68
CA ARG A 70 -3.82 -5.15 3.76
C ARG A 70 -2.63 -6.07 3.97
N TYR A 71 -1.46 -5.47 4.15
CA TYR A 71 -0.26 -6.11 4.72
C TYR A 71 0.10 -5.43 6.04
N GLU A 72 0.54 -6.19 7.04
CA GLU A 72 0.97 -5.67 8.35
C GLU A 72 2.49 -5.78 8.48
N LEU A 73 3.20 -4.66 8.31
CA LEU A 73 4.65 -4.58 8.46
C LEU A 73 4.99 -4.39 9.94
N SER A 74 5.45 -5.44 10.60
CA SER A 74 5.73 -5.48 12.05
C SER A 74 7.22 -5.69 12.37
N SER A 75 8.02 -6.14 11.39
CA SER A 75 9.48 -6.28 11.51
C SER A 75 10.21 -5.66 10.31
N ILE A 76 11.48 -5.31 10.50
CA ILE A 76 12.34 -4.85 9.40
C ILE A 76 12.59 -5.95 8.36
N ASP A 77 12.57 -7.22 8.75
CA ASP A 77 12.80 -8.36 7.85
C ASP A 77 11.68 -8.52 6.80
N GLU A 78 10.53 -7.89 7.04
CA GLU A 78 9.37 -7.89 6.17
C GLU A 78 9.37 -6.71 5.19
N LEU A 79 10.39 -5.83 5.24
CA LEU A 79 10.44 -4.61 4.46
C LEU A 79 10.50 -4.88 2.95
N ASP A 80 11.21 -5.93 2.53
CA ASP A 80 11.31 -6.31 1.12
C ASP A 80 9.95 -6.74 0.56
N GLU A 81 9.20 -7.54 1.31
CA GLU A 81 7.83 -7.96 0.96
C GLU A 81 6.87 -6.77 0.89
N ALA A 82 6.92 -5.89 1.90
CA ALA A 82 6.11 -4.68 1.94
C ALA A 82 6.41 -3.75 0.74
N THR A 83 7.68 -3.58 0.40
CA THR A 83 8.10 -2.73 -0.72
C THR A 83 7.72 -3.36 -2.06
N ALA A 84 7.83 -4.68 -2.20
CA ALA A 84 7.38 -5.41 -3.39
C ALA A 84 5.87 -5.24 -3.62
N LEU A 85 5.06 -5.31 -2.56
CA LEU A 85 3.62 -5.09 -2.63
C LEU A 85 3.25 -3.65 -3.02
N ILE A 86 3.94 -2.65 -2.47
CA ILE A 86 3.75 -1.24 -2.85
C ILE A 86 4.06 -1.05 -4.34
N ARG A 87 5.20 -1.61 -4.81
CA ARG A 87 5.62 -1.53 -6.21
C ARG A 87 4.59 -2.18 -7.14
N GLU A 88 4.14 -3.39 -6.82
CA GLU A 88 3.11 -4.08 -7.60
C GLU A 88 1.83 -3.24 -7.71
N SER A 89 1.40 -2.63 -6.60
CA SER A 89 0.22 -1.75 -6.61
C SER A 89 0.44 -0.47 -7.42
N TYR A 90 1.64 0.12 -7.35
CA TYR A 90 1.98 1.30 -8.15
C TYR A 90 1.93 0.99 -9.64
N GLU A 91 2.55 -0.10 -10.08
CA GLU A 91 2.64 -0.48 -11.49
C GLU A 91 1.27 -0.77 -12.11
N GLN A 92 0.34 -1.35 -11.35
CA GLN A 92 -1.01 -1.68 -11.83
C GLN A 92 -2.00 -0.50 -11.77
N THR A 93 -1.67 0.58 -11.07
CA THR A 93 -2.54 1.75 -10.90
C THR A 93 -2.06 3.00 -11.63
N ARG A 94 -0.84 2.95 -12.22
CA ARG A 94 -0.30 3.98 -13.12
C ARG A 94 -1.17 4.17 -14.36
#